data_AF-A0A9W3CXQ6-F1
#
_entry.id   AF-A0A9W3CXQ6-F1
#
_cell.length_a   1.000
_cell.length_b   1.000
_cell.length_c   1.000
_cell.angle_alpha   90.00
_cell.angle_beta   90.00
_cell.angle_gamma   90.00
#
_symmetry.space_group_name_H-M   'P 1'
#
loop_
_entity.id
_entity.type
_entity.pdbx_description
1 polymer ?
#
loop_
_entity_poly.entity_id
_entity_poly.type
_entity_poly.pdbx_seq_one_letter_code
_entity_poly.pdbx_strand_id
1 'polypeptide(L)'
;LRISIHFTDLLEPFFVFVLCVIRGFINDNFYAEAFTRSRWSSLSWGPRRIKQALFKKGVSNEDSDAAIKLVFEKDNQCKETEVSHGMSKEAMDQLYVQASKRWLQGRDLPVENRKARVIRWLQYRGFNWGVVSQLIKRLESPLS
;
A
#
# COMPACT_ATOMS: atom_id res chain seq x y z
N LEU A 1 -45.72 -14.08 -11.14
CA LEU A 1 -44.96 -13.69 -9.93
C LEU A 1 -44.62 -12.21 -10.04
N ARG A 2 -45.37 -11.34 -9.36
CA ARG A 2 -45.15 -9.88 -9.35
C ARG A 2 -44.39 -9.58 -8.05
N ILE A 3 -43.13 -9.16 -8.15
CA ILE A 3 -42.34 -8.75 -6.98
C ILE A 3 -42.78 -7.32 -6.66
N SER A 4 -43.66 -7.15 -5.68
CA SER A 4 -43.95 -5.85 -5.08
C SER A 4 -42.81 -5.51 -4.12
N ILE A 5 -41.85 -4.70 -4.58
CA ILE A 5 -40.83 -4.10 -3.72
C ILE A 5 -41.50 -2.93 -3.01
N HIS A 6 -41.72 -3.01 -1.69
CA HIS A 6 -42.26 -1.90 -0.93
C HIS A 6 -41.19 -0.80 -0.83
N PHE A 7 -41.57 0.45 -1.11
CA PHE A 7 -40.68 1.63 -1.08
C PHE A 7 -39.92 1.81 0.26
N THR A 8 -40.45 1.23 1.34
CA THR A 8 -39.84 1.20 2.68
C THR A 8 -38.61 0.28 2.79
N ASP A 9 -38.54 -0.79 2.00
CA ASP A 9 -37.42 -1.76 2.03
C ASP A 9 -36.12 -1.17 1.45
N LEU A 10 -36.24 -0.07 0.69
CA LEU A 10 -35.12 0.68 0.11
C LEU A 10 -34.65 1.86 0.97
N LEU A 11 -35.42 2.31 1.97
CA LEU A 11 -35.10 3.49 2.78
C LEU A 11 -34.39 3.15 4.10
N GLU A 12 -34.72 2.03 4.73
CA GLU A 12 -34.05 1.50 5.93
C GLU A 12 -32.53 1.38 5.78
N PRO A 13 -31.96 0.76 4.71
CA PRO A 13 -30.51 0.64 4.59
C PRO A 13 -29.80 1.99 4.41
N PHE A 14 -30.44 2.97 3.74
CA PHE A 14 -29.90 4.32 3.63
C PHE A 14 -29.94 5.04 4.97
N PHE A 15 -31.02 4.88 5.74
CA PHE A 15 -31.13 5.49 7.07
C PHE A 15 -30.12 4.88 8.07
N VAL A 16 -29.94 3.55 8.05
CA VAL A 16 -28.90 2.87 8.85
C VAL A 16 -27.51 3.35 8.46
N PHE A 17 -27.22 3.48 7.16
CA PHE A 17 -25.95 4.02 6.68
C PHE A 17 -25.71 5.45 7.20
N VAL A 18 -26.70 6.35 7.03
CA VAL A 18 -26.62 7.74 7.50
C VAL A 18 -26.46 7.80 9.02
N LEU A 19 -27.19 6.97 9.77
CA LEU A 19 -27.07 6.90 11.23
C LEU A 19 -25.68 6.43 11.68
N CYS A 20 -25.11 5.43 11.01
CA CYS A 20 -23.76 4.94 11.28
C CYS A 20 -22.69 5.99 10.96
N VAL A 21 -22.86 6.77 9.88
CA VAL A 21 -21.97 7.89 9.54
C VAL A 21 -22.07 8.98 10.61
N ILE A 22 -23.28 9.39 11.02
CA ILE A 22 -23.50 10.43 12.05
C ILE A 22 -22.91 10.01 13.40
N ARG A 23 -23.03 8.72 13.75
CA ARG A 23 -22.48 8.17 15.00
C ARG A 23 -20.98 7.85 14.94
N GLY A 24 -20.32 8.06 13.80
CA GLY A 24 -18.88 7.84 13.62
C GLY A 24 -18.47 6.37 13.48
N PHE A 25 -19.40 5.46 13.21
CA PHE A 25 -19.10 4.04 12.98
C PHE A 25 -18.54 3.77 11.58
N ILE A 26 -18.83 4.64 10.61
CA ILE A 26 -18.28 4.58 9.24
C ILE A 26 -17.39 5.79 9.04
N ASN A 27 -16.12 5.55 8.74
CA ASN A 27 -15.13 6.59 8.45
C ASN A 27 -14.15 6.06 7.40
N ASP A 28 -14.26 6.61 6.18
CA ASP A 28 -13.47 6.19 5.02
C ASP A 28 -11.98 6.48 5.20
N ASN A 29 -11.64 7.54 5.93
CA ASN A 29 -10.25 7.88 6.26
C ASN A 29 -9.63 6.85 7.20
N PHE A 30 -10.33 6.49 8.27
CA PHE A 30 -9.86 5.46 9.20
C PHE A 30 -9.78 4.09 8.51
N TYR A 31 -10.77 3.78 7.67
CA TYR A 31 -10.75 2.58 6.85
C TYR A 31 -9.54 2.54 5.91
N ALA A 32 -9.26 3.62 5.19
CA ALA A 32 -8.15 3.72 4.26
C ALA A 32 -6.79 3.55 4.96
N GLU A 33 -6.60 4.15 6.15
CA GLU A 33 -5.38 3.99 6.93
C GLU A 33 -5.20 2.54 7.40
N ALA A 34 -6.21 1.96 8.04
CA ALA A 34 -6.15 0.59 8.55
C ALA A 34 -5.91 -0.42 7.41
N PHE A 35 -6.57 -0.22 6.27
CA PHE A 35 -6.38 -1.03 5.08
C PHE A 35 -4.95 -0.93 4.55
N THR A 36 -4.42 0.30 4.40
CA THR A 36 -3.06 0.55 3.93
C THR A 36 -2.03 -0.10 4.85
N ARG A 37 -2.16 0.08 6.17
CA ARG A 37 -1.26 -0.50 7.17
C ARG A 37 -1.27 -2.03 7.15
N SER A 38 -2.46 -2.64 7.07
CA SER A 38 -2.61 -4.10 7.01
C SER A 38 -1.96 -4.69 5.75
N ARG A 39 -2.16 -4.05 4.58
CA ARG A 39 -1.58 -4.51 3.31
C ARG A 39 -0.07 -4.30 3.25
N TRP A 40 0.44 -3.23 3.86
CA TRP A 40 1.87 -3.00 4.01
C TRP A 40 2.53 -4.09 4.88
N SER A 41 2.01 -4.32 6.09
CA SER A 41 2.63 -5.25 7.05
C SER A 41 2.56 -6.71 6.59
N SER A 42 1.42 -7.13 6.04
CA SER A 42 1.17 -8.55 5.74
C SER A 42 1.66 -8.97 4.37
N LEU A 43 1.63 -8.05 3.39
CA LEU A 43 1.81 -8.40 1.98
C LEU A 43 2.84 -7.52 1.27
N SER A 44 3.37 -6.49 1.93
CA SER A 44 4.32 -5.53 1.37
C SER A 44 3.83 -4.99 0.02
N TRP A 45 2.56 -4.57 -0.01
CA TRP A 45 2.00 -3.89 -1.16
C TRP A 45 2.59 -2.48 -1.25
N GLY A 46 2.92 -2.07 -2.47
CA GLY A 46 3.36 -0.72 -2.76
C GLY A 46 2.19 0.25 -2.89
N PRO A 47 2.47 1.56 -2.84
CA PRO A 47 1.46 2.62 -2.78
C PRO A 47 0.49 2.58 -3.96
N ARG A 48 0.97 2.34 -5.19
CA ARG A 48 0.09 2.31 -6.38
C ARG A 48 -0.95 1.19 -6.31
N ARG A 49 -0.55 0.02 -5.81
CA ARG A 49 -1.44 -1.14 -5.69
C ARG A 49 -2.46 -0.96 -4.58
N ILE A 50 -2.05 -0.34 -3.47
CA ILE A 50 -2.96 0.00 -2.37
C ILE A 50 -3.98 1.04 -2.85
N LYS A 51 -3.53 2.10 -3.53
CA LYS A 51 -4.42 3.13 -4.11
C LYS A 51 -5.48 2.53 -5.03
N GLN A 52 -5.07 1.66 -5.95
CA GLN A 52 -6.00 0.97 -6.85
C GLN A 52 -7.01 0.07 -6.10
N ALA A 53 -6.58 -0.57 -5.00
CA ALA A 53 -7.46 -1.39 -4.20
C ALA A 53 -8.46 -0.55 -3.40
N LEU A 54 -8.05 0.61 -2.87
CA LEU A 54 -8.92 1.56 -2.18
C LEU A 54 -9.95 2.18 -3.12
N PHE A 55 -9.52 2.56 -4.33
CA PHE A 55 -10.43 3.07 -5.36
C PHE A 55 -11.51 2.04 -5.73
N LYS A 56 -11.15 0.76 -5.87
CA LYS A 56 -12.11 -0.32 -6.10
C LYS A 56 -13.09 -0.55 -4.93
N LYS A 57 -12.75 -0.07 -3.73
CA LYS A 57 -13.60 -0.14 -2.54
C LYS A 57 -14.52 1.07 -2.37
N GLY A 58 -14.41 2.06 -3.26
CA GLY A 58 -15.24 3.28 -3.21
C GLY A 58 -14.65 4.40 -2.36
N VAL A 59 -13.41 4.26 -1.89
CA VAL A 59 -12.70 5.33 -1.16
C VAL A 59 -12.28 6.41 -2.15
N SER A 60 -12.44 7.67 -1.77
CA SER A 60 -12.00 8.83 -2.57
C SER A 60 -10.50 8.78 -2.86
N ASN A 61 -10.06 9.45 -3.93
CA ASN A 61 -8.64 9.49 -4.27
C ASN A 61 -7.85 10.29 -3.23
N GLU A 62 -8.48 11.33 -2.68
CA GLU A 62 -7.93 12.24 -1.67
C GLU A 62 -7.65 11.49 -0.36
N ASP A 63 -8.65 10.76 0.15
CA ASP A 63 -8.51 9.96 1.37
C ASP A 63 -7.52 8.81 1.17
N SER A 64 -7.49 8.22 -0.04
CA SER A 64 -6.51 7.19 -0.40
C SER A 64 -5.08 7.72 -0.39
N ASP A 65 -4.85 8.89 -0.99
CA ASP A 65 -3.53 9.53 -1.02
C ASP A 65 -3.11 9.98 0.38
N ALA A 66 -4.02 10.53 1.17
CA ALA A 66 -3.77 10.88 2.56
C ALA A 66 -3.37 9.66 3.40
N ALA A 67 -4.10 8.55 3.29
CA ALA A 67 -3.78 7.32 4.02
C ALA A 67 -2.43 6.71 3.60
N ILE A 68 -2.12 6.72 2.30
CA ILE A 68 -0.81 6.27 1.80
C ILE A 68 0.29 7.16 2.35
N LYS A 69 0.13 8.48 2.27
CA LYS A 69 1.09 9.43 2.83
C LYS A 69 1.32 9.18 4.32
N LEU A 70 0.26 9.01 5.09
CA LEU A 70 0.33 8.76 6.53
C LEU A 70 1.03 7.45 6.91
N VAL A 71 0.93 6.39 6.10
CA VAL A 71 1.55 5.09 6.40
C VAL A 71 2.99 5.01 5.92
N PHE A 72 3.29 5.58 4.74
CA PHE A 72 4.61 5.49 4.12
C PHE A 72 5.54 6.64 4.53
N GLU A 73 5.02 7.80 4.92
CA GLU A 73 5.78 8.98 5.38
C GLU A 73 5.65 9.22 6.90
N LYS A 74 5.08 8.27 7.64
CA LYS A 74 4.86 8.39 9.09
C LYS A 74 6.18 8.71 9.81
N ASP A 75 6.18 9.81 10.56
CA ASP A 75 7.18 10.26 11.55
C ASP A 75 8.45 11.02 11.08
N ASN A 76 8.46 11.71 9.94
CA ASN A 76 9.51 12.70 9.67
C ASN A 76 9.18 14.08 10.29
N GLN A 77 9.27 14.17 11.63
CA GLN A 77 9.52 15.46 12.31
C GLN A 77 10.99 15.92 12.21
N CYS A 78 11.85 15.20 11.48
CA CYS A 78 13.27 15.52 11.42
C CYS A 78 13.79 15.52 9.97
N LYS A 79 13.97 16.74 9.48
CA LYS A 79 14.91 17.21 8.45
C LYS A 79 14.68 16.80 6.99
N GLU A 80 14.61 17.86 6.18
CA GLU A 80 14.95 17.89 4.76
C GLU A 80 16.24 17.12 4.51
N THR A 81 16.13 15.89 4.03
CA THR A 81 17.16 15.28 3.20
C THR A 81 16.44 14.42 2.18
N GLU A 82 16.05 15.07 1.09
CA GLU A 82 15.88 14.47 -0.24
C GLU A 82 15.22 13.08 -0.27
N VAL A 83 13.99 12.98 0.24
CA VAL A 83 13.19 11.76 0.09
C VAL A 83 12.59 11.75 -1.31
N SER A 84 13.43 11.57 -2.34
CA SER A 84 13.03 11.66 -3.75
C SER A 84 11.99 10.59 -4.18
N HIS A 85 11.60 9.66 -3.29
CA HIS A 85 10.77 8.51 -3.65
C HIS A 85 9.66 8.12 -2.65
N GLY A 86 9.32 8.97 -1.69
CA GLY A 86 8.07 8.84 -0.90
C GLY A 86 7.93 7.62 0.01
N MET A 87 9.03 7.11 0.58
CA MET A 87 8.97 6.08 1.64
C MET A 87 9.94 6.41 2.77
N SER A 88 9.51 6.19 4.01
CA SER A 88 10.36 6.33 5.20
C SER A 88 11.51 5.32 5.21
N LYS A 89 12.56 5.62 5.96
CA LYS A 89 13.74 4.78 6.12
C LYS A 89 13.38 3.40 6.69
N GLU A 90 12.50 3.34 7.69
CA GLU A 90 12.07 2.08 8.30
C GLU A 90 11.29 1.23 7.30
N ALA A 91 10.44 1.85 6.49
CA ALA A 91 9.68 1.16 5.44
C ALA A 91 10.61 0.58 4.36
N MET A 92 11.65 1.34 3.98
CA MET A 92 12.70 0.87 3.09
C MET A 92 13.47 -0.32 3.66
N ASP A 93 13.81 -0.29 4.95
CA ASP A 93 14.56 -1.37 5.60
C ASP A 93 13.71 -2.64 5.74
N GLN A 94 12.42 -2.51 6.07
CA GLN A 94 11.48 -3.65 6.07
C GLN A 94 11.36 -4.29 4.67
N LEU A 95 11.28 -3.46 3.61
CA LEU A 95 11.25 -3.94 2.24
C LEU A 95 12.56 -4.63 1.85
N TYR A 96 13.70 -4.11 2.30
CA TYR A 96 15.01 -4.71 2.10
C TYR A 96 15.12 -6.11 2.72
N VAL A 97 14.64 -6.31 3.94
CA VAL A 97 14.64 -7.63 4.60
C VAL A 97 13.82 -8.66 3.79
N GLN A 98 12.69 -8.25 3.21
CA GLN A 98 11.92 -9.16 2.36
C GLN A 98 12.58 -9.42 1.00
N ALA A 99 13.10 -8.37 0.37
CA ALA A 99 13.75 -8.47 -0.93
C ALA A 99 15.04 -9.31 -0.83
N SER A 100 15.82 -9.18 0.24
CA SER A 100 17.04 -9.95 0.47
C SER A 100 16.73 -11.44 0.66
N LYS A 101 15.71 -11.80 1.45
CA LYS A 101 15.24 -13.21 1.55
C LYS A 101 14.93 -13.80 0.18
N ARG A 102 14.26 -13.02 -0.68
CA ARG A 102 13.88 -13.46 -2.03
C ARG A 102 15.05 -13.49 -3.01
N TRP A 103 16.02 -12.59 -2.84
CA TRP A 103 17.30 -12.60 -3.56
C TRP A 103 18.09 -13.88 -3.24
N LEU A 104 18.14 -14.27 -1.97
CA LEU A 104 18.81 -15.50 -1.51
C LEU A 104 18.15 -16.77 -2.05
N GLN A 105 16.82 -16.80 -2.18
CA GLN A 105 16.07 -17.90 -2.82
C GLN A 105 16.36 -18.08 -4.31
N GLY A 106 17.08 -17.16 -4.95
CA GLY A 106 17.50 -17.23 -6.35
C GLY A 106 19.00 -17.40 -6.53
N ARG A 107 19.73 -17.91 -5.53
CA ARG A 107 21.19 -18.06 -5.55
C ARG A 107 21.71 -18.90 -6.73
N ASP A 108 20.93 -19.88 -7.18
CA ASP A 108 21.30 -20.77 -8.28
C ASP A 108 21.20 -20.13 -9.67
N LEU A 109 20.59 -18.93 -9.79
CA LEU A 109 20.42 -18.24 -11.05
C LEU A 109 21.51 -17.17 -11.28
N PRO A 110 21.81 -16.86 -12.56
CA PRO A 110 22.62 -15.71 -12.94
C PRO A 110 22.12 -14.42 -12.30
N VAL A 111 23.05 -13.51 -11.98
CA VAL A 111 22.78 -12.26 -11.26
C VAL A 111 21.69 -11.42 -11.96
N GLU A 112 21.71 -11.38 -13.30
CA GLU A 112 20.71 -10.67 -14.12
C GLU A 112 19.31 -11.25 -13.95
N ASN A 113 19.17 -12.57 -13.97
CA ASN A 113 17.89 -13.26 -13.78
C ASN A 113 17.37 -13.08 -12.36
N ARG A 114 18.27 -13.07 -11.36
CA ARG A 114 17.93 -12.80 -9.97
C ARG A 114 17.40 -11.37 -9.79
N LYS A 115 18.09 -10.39 -10.40
CA LYS A 115 17.66 -8.98 -10.47
C LYS A 115 16.29 -8.83 -11.12
N ALA A 116 16.10 -9.42 -12.30
CA ALA A 116 14.83 -9.37 -13.01
C ALA A 116 13.67 -9.96 -12.18
N ARG A 117 13.90 -11.05 -11.43
CA ARG A 117 12.91 -11.64 -10.53
C ARG A 117 12.50 -10.69 -9.41
N VAL A 118 13.45 -10.04 -8.74
CA VAL A 118 13.17 -9.09 -7.66
C VAL A 118 12.50 -7.83 -8.19
N ILE A 119 12.96 -7.29 -9.33
CA ILE A 119 12.34 -6.14 -10.00
C ILE A 119 10.88 -6.46 -10.35
N ARG A 120 10.63 -7.58 -11.05
CA ARG A 120 9.27 -7.99 -11.43
C ARG A 120 8.38 -8.16 -10.20
N TRP A 121 8.91 -8.73 -9.12
CA TRP A 121 8.19 -8.88 -7.87
C TRP A 121 7.79 -7.53 -7.26
N LEU A 122 8.70 -6.56 -7.19
CA LEU A 122 8.41 -5.22 -6.65
C LEU A 122 7.45 -4.43 -7.54
N GLN A 123 7.62 -4.49 -8.86
CA GLN A 123 6.72 -3.83 -9.80
C GLN A 123 5.30 -4.40 -9.71
N TYR A 124 5.16 -5.73 -9.60
CA TYR A 124 3.84 -6.36 -9.40
C TYR A 124 3.18 -5.95 -8.07
N ARG A 125 3.98 -5.63 -7.05
CA ARG A 125 3.49 -5.11 -5.78
C ARG A 125 3.11 -3.63 -5.85
N GLY A 126 3.49 -2.91 -6.91
CA GLY A 126 3.11 -1.51 -7.14
C GLY A 126 4.08 -0.48 -6.58
N PHE A 127 5.36 -0.84 -6.42
CA PHE A 127 6.41 0.10 -6.04
C PHE A 127 6.84 0.97 -7.23
N ASN A 128 7.24 2.22 -6.94
CA ASN A 128 7.81 3.12 -7.93
C ASN A 128 9.19 2.60 -8.37
N TRP A 129 9.53 2.78 -9.65
CA TRP A 129 10.85 2.46 -10.19
C TRP A 129 11.99 3.09 -9.38
N GLY A 130 11.80 4.31 -8.87
CA GLY A 130 12.79 4.96 -8.04
C GLY A 130 13.18 4.18 -6.79
N VAL A 131 12.18 3.74 -6.01
CA VAL A 131 12.35 2.83 -4.86
C VAL A 131 13.01 1.52 -5.28
N VAL A 132 12.54 0.92 -6.37
CA VAL A 132 13.06 -0.36 -6.89
C VAL A 132 14.53 -0.23 -7.25
N SER A 133 14.91 0.83 -7.95
CA SER A 133 16.29 1.06 -8.38
C SER A 133 17.24 1.27 -7.20
N GLN A 134 16.82 2.03 -6.19
CA GLN A 134 17.58 2.22 -4.95
C GLN A 134 17.73 0.91 -4.18
N LEU A 135 16.66 0.12 -4.06
CA LEU A 135 16.69 -1.15 -3.35
C LEU A 135 17.60 -2.18 -4.03
N ILE A 136 17.54 -2.27 -5.36
CA ILE A 136 18.38 -3.16 -6.14
C ILE A 136 19.85 -2.74 -6.05
N LYS A 137 20.15 -1.44 -6.14
CA LYS A 137 21.52 -0.94 -5.92
C LYS A 137 22.05 -1.36 -4.55
N ARG A 138 21.25 -1.23 -3.49
CA ARG A 138 21.62 -1.69 -2.13
C ARG A 138 21.84 -3.21 -2.04
N LEU A 139 21.09 -4.02 -2.80
CA LEU A 139 21.26 -5.48 -2.86
C LEU A 139 22.49 -5.91 -3.68
N GLU A 140 22.85 -5.14 -4.71
CA GLU A 140 24.01 -5.36 -5.57
C GLU A 140 25.31 -4.86 -4.95
N SER A 141 25.24 -3.95 -3.97
CA SER A 141 26.37 -3.54 -3.13
C SER A 141 26.37 -4.34 -1.83
N PRO A 142 26.85 -5.60 -1.80
CA PRO A 142 27.17 -6.22 -0.53
C PRO A 142 28.33 -5.42 0.08
N LEU A 143 28.06 -4.70 1.16
CA LEU A 143 29.02 -4.25 2.18
C LEU A 143 30.46 -4.04 1.68
N SER A 144 30.86 -2.80 1.40
CA SER A 144 32.24 -2.38 1.71
C SER A 144 32.39 -2.22 3.20
#